data_AF-A0A359FX74-F1
#
_entry.id   AF-A0A359FX74-F1
#
_cell.length_a   1.000
_cell.length_b   1.000
_cell.length_c   1.000
_cell.angle_alpha   90.00
_cell.angle_beta   90.00
_cell.angle_gamma   90.00
#
_symmetry.space_group_name_H-M   'P 1'
#
loop_
_entity.id
_entity.type
_entity.pdbx_description
1 polymer ?
#
loop_
_entity_poly.entity_id
_entity_poly.type
_entity_poly.pdbx_seq_one_letter_code
_entity_poly.pdbx_strand_id
1 'polypeptide(L)'
;PTGVSSLEDMIFNKGLLIESTNGADISVYYEIANPRNPERFNLKGQNALGTEFLIPSQNQFMNYSGMRRSREKVDIVATEDGTVVTINYDRDLHNFVGKPSSGNSFSVTLDRGETFVLRSNTQSREQQLGGIFIESTKDIAVTISDDSIIESTSYIHYDLVGDQLIPTSIAGTRYIAMHPSFGTRHQDVYERSGTGSVSNQVFIWPVGDPTGIRINGVAVKQPGGSETFSRGDHYVTNISGNGILIESDQPVIVYQICSYGYELGGGVLPALECTGSKSVTFARIYDENFFIQILTKKKNILDENGNNNFEVFYQDGTSATNAIFGVTTGTSIGWQPIAGSGSGDEQWYSFVKLASLRTGEPITVKFKDAAKVDLDELFHLSVLDANGASMSYGYFSSYNSISIAGPKAICKEGDKIELRTNGVLVNWFSLASTTPIALNTDIVVVEEPGEYWVESLNSACESSEHVKIDYKIPRFELGDDGAACPGETIVLGLDEPFDFAAEYIWTINDSPRTDLDGEHQISFT
;
A
#
# COMPACT_ATOMS: atom_id res chain seq x y z
N PRO A 1 -8.18 -22.11 7.36
CA PRO A 1 -7.63 -23.38 7.91
C PRO A 1 -8.73 -24.41 8.20
N THR A 2 -8.48 -25.70 7.96
CA THR A 2 -9.34 -26.83 8.38
C THR A 2 -8.57 -27.69 9.37
N GLY A 3 -9.23 -28.23 10.39
CA GLY A 3 -8.56 -29.10 11.39
C GLY A 3 -7.79 -28.34 12.48
N VAL A 4 -8.21 -27.10 12.79
CA VAL A 4 -7.60 -26.29 13.85
C VAL A 4 -7.95 -26.86 15.22
N SER A 5 -6.93 -27.19 15.99
CA SER A 5 -7.01 -27.68 17.37
C SER A 5 -6.33 -26.72 18.37
N SER A 6 -5.39 -25.89 17.89
CA SER A 6 -4.71 -24.83 18.64
C SER A 6 -4.53 -23.57 17.79
N LEU A 7 -4.09 -22.47 18.40
CA LEU A 7 -3.69 -21.25 17.66
C LEU A 7 -2.43 -21.48 16.80
N GLU A 8 -1.56 -22.41 17.19
CA GLU A 8 -0.35 -22.78 16.44
C GLU A 8 -0.70 -23.39 15.07
N ASP A 9 -1.83 -24.10 14.96
CA ASP A 9 -2.34 -24.64 13.68
C ASP A 9 -2.76 -23.55 12.66
N MET A 10 -2.72 -22.28 13.08
CA MET A 10 -3.05 -21.11 12.27
C MET A 10 -1.83 -20.25 11.93
N ILE A 11 -0.62 -20.71 12.27
CA ILE A 11 0.66 -20.11 11.90
C ILE A 11 1.21 -20.83 10.67
N PHE A 12 1.63 -20.06 9.66
CA PHE A 12 2.15 -20.58 8.40
C PHE A 12 3.41 -19.85 7.96
N ASN A 13 4.32 -20.54 7.26
CA ASN A 13 5.48 -19.93 6.61
C ASN A 13 5.10 -19.42 5.21
N LYS A 14 4.42 -18.27 5.15
CA LYS A 14 3.83 -17.72 3.91
C LYS A 14 4.13 -16.25 3.65
N GLY A 15 4.88 -15.58 4.53
CA GLY A 15 5.34 -14.21 4.31
C GLY A 15 6.21 -14.09 3.06
N LEU A 16 6.00 -13.02 2.30
CA LEU A 16 6.83 -12.67 1.14
C LEU A 16 7.48 -11.31 1.39
N LEU A 17 8.82 -11.30 1.37
CA LEU A 17 9.60 -10.06 1.36
C LEU A 17 9.90 -9.69 -0.09
N ILE A 18 9.59 -8.45 -0.46
CA ILE A 18 9.92 -7.88 -1.77
C ILE A 18 10.77 -6.65 -1.50
N GLU A 19 12.00 -6.65 -2.00
CA GLU A 19 12.95 -5.55 -1.81
C GLU A 19 13.74 -5.29 -3.08
N SER A 20 14.22 -4.06 -3.20
CA SER A 20 15.08 -3.61 -4.29
C SER A 20 16.54 -3.68 -3.84
N THR A 21 17.33 -4.56 -4.45
CA THR A 21 18.72 -4.82 -4.02
C THR A 21 19.70 -3.69 -4.36
N ASN A 22 19.30 -2.75 -5.22
CA ASN A 22 20.11 -1.60 -5.62
C ASN A 22 19.58 -0.27 -5.04
N GLY A 23 18.61 -0.32 -4.13
CA GLY A 23 18.01 0.85 -3.51
C GLY A 23 17.06 1.65 -4.41
N ALA A 24 16.70 1.14 -5.59
CA ALA A 24 15.69 1.79 -6.43
C ALA A 24 14.30 1.70 -5.80
N ASP A 25 13.54 2.79 -5.84
CA ASP A 25 12.13 2.78 -5.45
C ASP A 25 11.32 1.86 -6.36
N ILE A 26 10.53 0.97 -5.76
CA ILE A 26 9.64 0.06 -6.47
C ILE A 26 8.19 0.27 -6.02
N SER A 27 7.27 0.19 -6.98
CA SER A 27 5.83 0.08 -6.70
C SER A 27 5.40 -1.33 -7.03
N VAL A 28 4.66 -1.97 -6.12
CA VAL A 28 4.25 -3.36 -6.27
C VAL A 28 2.76 -3.48 -6.03
N TYR A 29 2.09 -4.21 -6.91
CA TYR A 29 0.77 -4.75 -6.66
C TYR A 29 0.79 -6.19 -7.17
N TYR A 30 -0.05 -7.04 -6.60
CA TYR A 30 -0.33 -8.34 -7.19
C TYR A 30 -1.80 -8.42 -7.56
N GLU A 31 -2.09 -9.20 -8.60
CA GLU A 31 -3.46 -9.38 -9.08
C GLU A 31 -3.74 -10.87 -9.17
N ILE A 32 -4.90 -11.27 -8.62
CA ILE A 32 -5.46 -12.58 -8.87
C ILE A 32 -6.11 -12.51 -10.25
N ALA A 33 -5.39 -12.90 -11.29
CA ALA A 33 -5.89 -12.86 -12.67
C ALA A 33 -6.84 -14.04 -12.98
N ASN A 34 -7.98 -14.09 -12.29
CA ASN A 34 -9.04 -15.08 -12.53
C ASN A 34 -10.22 -14.42 -13.27
N PRO A 35 -10.69 -14.94 -14.42
CA PRO A 35 -11.81 -14.33 -15.17
C PRO A 35 -13.19 -14.30 -14.47
N ARG A 36 -13.29 -14.82 -13.24
CA ARG A 36 -14.55 -14.98 -12.50
C ARG A 36 -14.48 -14.56 -11.03
N ASN A 37 -13.28 -14.34 -10.50
CA ASN A 37 -13.07 -13.96 -9.11
C ASN A 37 -11.68 -13.30 -8.96
N PRO A 38 -11.37 -12.27 -9.76
CA PRO A 38 -10.13 -11.55 -9.67
C PRO A 38 -10.18 -10.51 -8.55
N GLU A 39 -9.01 -10.08 -8.09
CA GLU A 39 -8.88 -8.84 -7.33
C GLU A 39 -7.44 -8.34 -7.44
N ARG A 40 -7.26 -7.03 -7.28
CA ARG A 40 -5.96 -6.38 -7.23
C ARG A 40 -5.63 -5.95 -5.80
N PHE A 41 -4.44 -6.32 -5.36
CA PHE A 41 -3.94 -5.99 -4.03
C PHE A 41 -2.75 -5.03 -4.18
N ASN A 42 -2.97 -3.78 -3.81
CA ASN A 42 -1.97 -2.73 -3.88
C ASN A 42 -1.07 -2.82 -2.65
N LEU A 43 0.20 -3.16 -2.86
CA LEU A 43 1.17 -3.21 -1.77
C LEU A 43 1.69 -1.79 -1.49
N LYS A 44 1.68 -1.40 -0.22
CA LYS A 44 1.95 -0.03 0.22
C LYS A 44 3.37 0.14 0.78
N GLY A 45 4.23 -0.87 0.58
CA GLY A 45 5.65 -0.82 0.95
C GLY A 45 5.85 -0.56 2.44
N GLN A 46 6.73 0.38 2.78
CA GLN A 46 6.98 0.80 4.16
C GLN A 46 5.71 1.33 4.84
N ASN A 47 4.79 1.95 4.08
CA ASN A 47 3.54 2.49 4.63
C ASN A 47 2.52 1.41 4.99
N ALA A 48 2.79 0.14 4.71
CA ALA A 48 2.00 -1.00 5.19
C ALA A 48 2.54 -1.62 6.49
N LEU A 49 3.70 -1.17 6.97
CA LEU A 49 4.37 -1.72 8.16
C LEU A 49 4.04 -0.87 9.38
N GLY A 50 3.71 -1.54 10.49
CA GLY A 50 3.52 -0.87 11.77
C GLY A 50 3.17 -1.84 12.88
N THR A 51 2.82 -1.30 14.04
CA THR A 51 2.55 -2.07 15.26
C THR A 51 1.09 -2.05 15.70
N GLU A 52 0.23 -1.26 15.06
CA GLU A 52 -1.20 -1.20 15.36
C GLU A 52 -2.03 -1.09 14.07
N PHE A 53 -3.03 -1.95 13.93
CA PHE A 53 -3.94 -1.97 12.78
C PHE A 53 -5.40 -2.09 13.24
N LEU A 54 -6.29 -1.41 12.53
CA LEU A 54 -7.73 -1.65 12.55
C LEU A 54 -8.10 -2.43 11.29
N ILE A 55 -8.85 -3.52 11.44
CA ILE A 55 -9.40 -4.25 10.30
C ILE A 55 -10.64 -3.52 9.79
N PRO A 56 -10.63 -2.92 8.59
CA PRO A 56 -11.86 -2.48 7.94
C PRO A 56 -12.54 -3.69 7.29
N SER A 57 -13.87 -3.63 7.22
CA SER A 57 -14.68 -4.63 6.50
C SER A 57 -15.86 -3.98 5.78
N GLN A 58 -16.57 -4.77 5.00
CA GLN A 58 -17.78 -4.39 4.29
C GLN A 58 -18.99 -5.09 4.91
N ASN A 59 -19.89 -4.45 5.64
CA ASN A 59 -21.02 -5.15 6.29
C ASN A 59 -22.32 -5.20 5.48
N GLN A 60 -22.23 -5.08 4.15
CA GLN A 60 -23.40 -5.01 3.26
C GLN A 60 -23.61 -6.29 2.45
N PHE A 61 -22.53 -6.96 2.07
CA PHE A 61 -22.55 -8.12 1.17
C PHE A 61 -22.22 -9.38 1.95
N MET A 62 -23.11 -10.37 1.84
CA MET A 62 -22.90 -11.68 2.46
C MET A 62 -22.04 -12.56 1.55
N ASN A 63 -21.30 -13.52 2.11
CA ASN A 63 -20.64 -14.53 1.26
C ASN A 63 -21.68 -15.51 0.68
N TYR A 64 -21.47 -15.94 -0.56
CA TYR A 64 -22.36 -16.87 -1.23
C TYR A 64 -22.43 -18.23 -0.52
N SER A 65 -23.66 -18.71 -0.28
CA SER A 65 -23.89 -19.95 0.46
C SER A 65 -23.35 -21.21 -0.23
N GLY A 66 -23.26 -21.19 -1.56
CA GLY A 66 -22.69 -22.26 -2.36
C GLY A 66 -21.17 -22.44 -2.18
N MET A 67 -20.45 -21.40 -1.75
CA MET A 67 -19.01 -21.46 -1.50
C MET A 67 -18.73 -21.70 -0.01
N ARG A 68 -18.36 -22.94 0.35
CA ARG A 68 -18.22 -23.34 1.76
C ARG A 68 -16.96 -22.81 2.47
N ARG A 69 -15.92 -22.42 1.73
CA ARG A 69 -14.62 -22.03 2.29
C ARG A 69 -14.23 -20.56 2.04
N SER A 70 -14.89 -19.91 1.08
CA SER A 70 -14.71 -18.50 0.72
C SER A 70 -15.34 -17.60 1.76
N ARG A 71 -14.50 -16.91 2.52
CA ARG A 71 -14.86 -16.11 3.69
C ARG A 71 -13.86 -14.99 3.84
N GLU A 72 -14.27 -13.97 4.55
CA GLU A 72 -13.38 -12.94 5.06
C GLU A 72 -12.18 -13.51 5.82
N LYS A 73 -11.02 -12.94 5.55
CA LYS A 73 -9.72 -13.29 6.12
C LYS A 73 -8.87 -12.06 6.36
N VAL A 74 -8.01 -12.19 7.36
CA VAL A 74 -6.91 -11.27 7.66
C VAL A 74 -5.63 -12.10 7.76
N ASP A 75 -4.67 -11.83 6.89
CA ASP A 75 -3.35 -12.43 6.89
C ASP A 75 -2.37 -11.43 7.53
N ILE A 76 -1.71 -11.85 8.61
CA ILE A 76 -0.80 -11.03 9.43
C ILE A 76 0.60 -11.62 9.36
N VAL A 77 1.57 -10.88 8.83
CA VAL A 77 2.95 -11.35 8.61
C VAL A 77 3.91 -10.63 9.54
N ALA A 78 4.77 -11.37 10.23
CA ALA A 78 5.83 -10.80 11.07
C ALA A 78 7.07 -10.42 10.25
N THR A 79 7.63 -9.24 10.51
CA THR A 79 8.85 -8.74 9.85
C THR A 79 10.14 -9.21 10.54
N GLU A 80 10.04 -9.64 11.80
CA GLU A 80 11.14 -10.02 12.67
C GLU A 80 10.78 -11.22 13.57
N ASP A 81 11.81 -11.93 14.04
CA ASP A 81 11.67 -13.04 14.97
C ASP A 81 11.12 -12.59 16.33
N GLY A 82 10.37 -13.48 17.00
CA GLY A 82 9.79 -13.24 18.31
C GLY A 82 8.78 -12.09 18.35
N THR A 83 8.10 -11.79 17.24
CA THR A 83 7.04 -10.79 17.18
C THR A 83 5.80 -11.30 17.91
N VAL A 84 5.40 -10.64 19.00
CA VAL A 84 4.16 -10.97 19.71
C VAL A 84 3.03 -10.13 19.13
N VAL A 85 2.04 -10.79 18.54
CA VAL A 85 0.84 -10.19 17.98
C VAL A 85 -0.33 -10.42 18.92
N THR A 86 -1.02 -9.36 19.32
CA THR A 86 -2.22 -9.36 20.16
C THR A 86 -3.44 -8.98 19.32
N ILE A 87 -4.44 -9.86 19.34
CA ILE A 87 -5.70 -9.67 18.63
C ILE A 87 -6.77 -9.28 19.64
N ASN A 88 -7.32 -8.07 19.50
CA ASN A 88 -8.39 -7.53 20.33
C ASN A 88 -9.70 -7.50 19.54
N TYR A 89 -10.75 -8.16 20.05
CA TYR A 89 -12.00 -8.37 19.34
C TYR A 89 -13.21 -8.34 20.29
N ASP A 90 -14.38 -7.95 19.79
CA ASP A 90 -15.64 -8.16 20.47
C ASP A 90 -16.14 -9.60 20.25
N ARG A 91 -16.27 -10.39 21.32
CA ARG A 91 -16.67 -11.81 21.23
C ARG A 91 -18.11 -12.01 20.74
N ASP A 92 -19.00 -11.04 20.92
CA ASP A 92 -20.41 -11.12 20.52
C ASP A 92 -20.60 -10.70 19.05
N LEU A 93 -19.75 -9.80 18.54
CA LEU A 93 -19.75 -9.39 17.13
C LEU A 93 -18.92 -10.32 16.22
N HIS A 94 -17.74 -10.74 16.67
CA HIS A 94 -16.78 -11.43 15.80
C HIS A 94 -16.83 -12.94 15.92
N ASN A 95 -16.89 -13.62 14.77
CA ASN A 95 -16.94 -15.08 14.68
C ASN A 95 -15.89 -15.63 13.70
N PHE A 96 -14.77 -16.14 14.24
CA PHE A 96 -13.65 -16.65 13.46
C PHE A 96 -13.14 -18.02 13.94
N VAL A 97 -12.38 -18.69 13.07
CA VAL A 97 -11.73 -19.98 13.38
C VAL A 97 -10.76 -19.80 14.54
N GLY A 98 -10.77 -20.73 15.50
CA GLY A 98 -9.82 -20.70 16.62
C GLY A 98 -10.11 -19.63 17.67
N LYS A 99 -11.29 -18.99 17.62
CA LYS A 99 -11.71 -18.02 18.65
C LYS A 99 -11.64 -18.64 20.06
N PRO A 100 -10.92 -18.01 21.01
CA PRO A 100 -10.85 -18.46 22.40
C PRO A 100 -12.23 -18.63 23.05
N SER A 101 -12.33 -19.55 24.02
CA SER A 101 -13.59 -19.83 24.74
C SER A 101 -14.03 -18.70 25.68
N SER A 102 -13.13 -17.80 26.05
CA SER A 102 -13.37 -16.69 26.96
C SER A 102 -12.42 -15.53 26.67
N GLY A 103 -12.80 -14.32 27.09
CA GLY A 103 -12.04 -13.10 26.85
C GLY A 103 -12.39 -12.43 25.52
N ASN A 104 -11.83 -11.23 25.33
CA ASN A 104 -11.96 -10.39 24.14
C ASN A 104 -10.57 -10.13 23.51
N SER A 105 -9.56 -10.89 23.91
CA SER A 105 -8.23 -10.83 23.31
C SER A 105 -7.47 -12.15 23.45
N PHE A 106 -6.46 -12.34 22.60
CA PHE A 106 -5.43 -13.37 22.73
C PHE A 106 -4.16 -12.92 22.00
N SER A 107 -3.04 -13.58 22.28
CA SER A 107 -1.77 -13.30 21.60
C SER A 107 -1.17 -14.55 20.97
N VAL A 108 -0.39 -14.36 19.92
CA VAL A 108 0.44 -15.36 19.25
C VAL A 108 1.84 -14.80 19.06
N THR A 109 2.86 -15.65 19.13
CA THR A 109 4.25 -15.27 18.80
C THR A 109 4.58 -15.81 17.43
N LEU A 110 5.15 -14.96 16.59
CA LEU A 110 5.52 -15.25 15.21
C LEU A 110 7.00 -14.95 15.00
N ASP A 111 7.66 -15.82 14.25
CA ASP A 111 9.00 -15.57 13.73
C ASP A 111 8.96 -14.88 12.35
N ARG A 112 10.10 -14.36 11.89
CA ARG A 112 10.19 -13.60 10.63
C ARG A 112 9.65 -14.43 9.47
N GLY A 113 8.70 -13.86 8.72
CA GLY A 113 8.07 -14.52 7.58
C GLY A 113 6.96 -15.50 7.95
N GLU A 114 6.75 -15.78 9.24
CA GLU A 114 5.55 -16.48 9.70
C GLU A 114 4.32 -15.58 9.54
N THR A 115 3.20 -16.23 9.30
CA THR A 115 1.92 -15.62 8.98
C THR A 115 0.83 -16.22 9.84
N PHE A 116 0.14 -15.39 10.63
CA PHE A 116 -1.07 -15.78 11.34
C PHE A 116 -2.30 -15.38 10.54
N VAL A 117 -3.32 -16.25 10.48
CA VAL A 117 -4.52 -16.01 9.66
C VAL A 117 -5.77 -16.00 10.51
N LEU A 118 -6.45 -14.85 10.60
CA LEU A 118 -7.85 -14.81 11.05
C LEU A 118 -8.75 -15.14 9.87
N ARG A 119 -9.73 -16.02 10.07
CA ARG A 119 -10.73 -16.34 9.05
C ARG A 119 -12.11 -16.40 9.67
N SER A 120 -13.06 -15.68 9.09
CA SER A 120 -14.45 -15.73 9.50
C SER A 120 -15.04 -17.14 9.36
N ASN A 121 -15.90 -17.50 10.32
CA ASN A 121 -16.63 -18.77 10.33
C ASN A 121 -18.05 -18.66 9.77
N THR A 122 -18.50 -17.45 9.43
CA THR A 122 -19.87 -17.16 9.02
C THR A 122 -19.91 -16.53 7.64
N GLN A 123 -21.06 -16.65 6.96
CA GLN A 123 -21.34 -15.98 5.68
C GLN A 123 -22.11 -14.66 5.88
N SER A 124 -22.54 -14.41 7.10
CA SER A 124 -23.39 -13.28 7.47
C SER A 124 -22.57 -12.00 7.44
N ARG A 125 -23.11 -10.98 6.76
CA ARG A 125 -22.57 -9.61 6.73
C ARG A 125 -22.62 -8.92 8.09
N GLU A 126 -23.41 -9.45 9.03
CA GLU A 126 -23.56 -8.92 10.38
C GLU A 126 -22.47 -9.43 11.35
N GLN A 127 -21.64 -10.40 10.94
CA GLN A 127 -20.65 -11.08 11.80
C GLN A 127 -19.28 -11.22 11.12
N GLN A 128 -18.82 -10.13 10.54
CA GLN A 128 -17.51 -10.01 9.89
C GLN A 128 -16.38 -9.73 10.88
N LEU A 129 -15.16 -9.55 10.36
CA LEU A 129 -13.92 -9.29 11.10
C LEU A 129 -13.62 -7.79 11.26
N GLY A 130 -14.42 -6.93 10.65
CA GLY A 130 -14.27 -5.48 10.77
C GLY A 130 -14.47 -4.99 12.20
N GLY A 131 -13.56 -4.14 12.69
CA GLY A 131 -13.56 -3.64 14.07
C GLY A 131 -12.60 -4.37 15.00
N ILE A 132 -11.94 -5.45 14.54
CA ILE A 132 -10.82 -6.07 15.25
C ILE A 132 -9.61 -5.14 15.22
N PHE A 133 -8.95 -5.01 16.37
CA PHE A 133 -7.66 -4.32 16.50
C PHE A 133 -6.53 -5.33 16.66
N ILE A 134 -5.44 -5.09 15.95
CA ILE A 134 -4.22 -5.88 16.03
C ILE A 134 -3.15 -4.97 16.60
N GLU A 135 -2.48 -5.43 17.64
CA GLU A 135 -1.29 -4.78 18.21
C GLU A 135 -0.11 -5.74 18.13
N SER A 136 1.10 -5.24 17.96
CA SER A 136 2.30 -6.07 17.95
C SER A 136 3.49 -5.38 18.62
N THR A 137 4.42 -6.20 19.11
CA THR A 137 5.66 -5.70 19.73
C THR A 137 6.69 -5.20 18.72
N LYS A 138 6.51 -5.55 17.44
CA LYS A 138 7.39 -5.22 16.30
C LYS A 138 6.53 -5.06 15.04
N ASP A 139 7.09 -4.48 13.99
CA ASP A 139 6.35 -4.23 12.76
C ASP A 139 5.78 -5.51 12.14
N ILE A 140 4.52 -5.42 11.71
CA ILE A 140 3.82 -6.45 10.95
C ILE A 140 3.27 -5.84 9.66
N ALA A 141 3.01 -6.70 8.67
CA ALA A 141 2.21 -6.35 7.50
C ALA A 141 0.86 -7.08 7.57
N VAL A 142 -0.22 -6.39 7.22
CA VAL A 142 -1.58 -6.95 7.28
C VAL A 142 -2.25 -6.85 5.91
N THR A 143 -2.83 -7.96 5.44
CA THR A 143 -3.63 -8.01 4.20
C THR A 143 -4.99 -8.58 4.51
N ILE A 144 -6.04 -7.97 3.98
CA ILE A 144 -7.42 -8.42 4.16
C ILE A 144 -7.98 -8.94 2.85
N SER A 145 -8.90 -9.90 2.95
CA SER A 145 -9.71 -10.33 1.82
C SER A 145 -11.09 -10.77 2.26
N ASP A 146 -12.11 -10.61 1.42
CA ASP A 146 -13.43 -11.18 1.59
C ASP A 146 -13.89 -11.83 0.30
N ASP A 147 -13.97 -13.17 0.31
CA ASP A 147 -14.12 -13.97 -0.91
C ASP A 147 -15.58 -14.40 -1.14
N SER A 148 -16.00 -14.33 -2.39
CA SER A 148 -17.31 -14.72 -2.88
C SER A 148 -18.46 -13.92 -2.24
N ILE A 149 -18.29 -12.62 -2.05
CA ILE A 149 -19.35 -11.72 -1.56
C ILE A 149 -20.35 -11.43 -2.67
N ILE A 150 -21.64 -11.39 -2.35
CA ILE A 150 -22.72 -11.18 -3.34
C ILE A 150 -23.36 -9.80 -3.19
N GLU A 151 -23.45 -9.05 -4.29
CA GLU A 151 -24.19 -7.78 -4.33
C GLU A 151 -25.71 -8.04 -4.24
N SER A 152 -26.17 -9.09 -4.93
CA SER A 152 -27.59 -9.43 -5.04
C SER A 152 -27.86 -10.88 -4.70
N THR A 153 -28.99 -11.15 -4.02
CA THR A 153 -29.52 -12.50 -3.84
C THR A 153 -30.38 -12.97 -5.01
N SER A 154 -30.75 -12.06 -5.93
CA SER A 154 -31.54 -12.37 -7.13
C SER A 154 -30.66 -12.65 -8.34
N TYR A 155 -29.51 -11.96 -8.44
CA TYR A 155 -28.52 -12.12 -9.50
C TYR A 155 -27.19 -12.49 -8.85
N ILE A 156 -26.94 -13.79 -8.74
CA ILE A 156 -25.81 -14.31 -7.98
C ILE A 156 -24.52 -14.18 -8.81
N HIS A 157 -23.76 -13.16 -8.47
CA HIS A 157 -22.38 -12.93 -8.85
C HIS A 157 -21.59 -12.77 -7.56
N TYR A 158 -20.40 -13.34 -7.49
CA TYR A 158 -19.67 -13.44 -6.25
C TYR A 158 -18.19 -13.20 -6.48
N ASP A 159 -17.64 -12.24 -5.73
CA ASP A 159 -16.29 -11.77 -5.98
C ASP A 159 -15.43 -11.79 -4.73
N LEU A 160 -14.13 -11.79 -5.00
CA LEU A 160 -13.10 -11.50 -4.04
C LEU A 160 -12.92 -9.99 -3.98
N VAL A 161 -12.89 -9.47 -2.76
CA VAL A 161 -12.39 -8.12 -2.50
C VAL A 161 -11.25 -8.18 -1.50
N GLY A 162 -10.35 -7.20 -1.51
CA GLY A 162 -9.25 -7.18 -0.56
C GLY A 162 -8.25 -6.08 -0.84
N ASP A 163 -7.32 -5.88 0.10
CA ASP A 163 -6.20 -4.95 -0.05
C ASP A 163 -5.15 -5.19 1.04
N GLN A 164 -3.94 -4.65 0.86
CA GLN A 164 -2.99 -4.50 1.97
C GLN A 164 -3.40 -3.31 2.83
N LEU A 165 -3.36 -3.45 4.16
CA LEU A 165 -3.74 -2.36 5.07
C LEU A 165 -2.59 -1.39 5.32
N ILE A 166 -2.96 -0.22 5.84
CA ILE A 166 -2.06 0.74 6.49
C ILE A 166 -2.20 0.63 8.01
N PRO A 167 -1.15 0.91 8.79
CA PRO A 167 -1.26 0.99 10.24
C PRO A 167 -2.11 2.20 10.66
N THR A 168 -2.65 2.16 11.88
CA THR A 168 -3.45 3.25 12.46
C THR A 168 -2.68 4.55 12.62
N SER A 169 -1.34 4.48 12.73
CA SER A 169 -0.45 5.64 12.87
C SER A 169 -0.44 6.56 11.64
N ILE A 170 -0.82 6.06 10.46
CA ILE A 170 -0.94 6.86 9.24
C ILE A 170 -2.40 7.01 8.75
N ALA A 171 -3.36 6.63 9.58
CA ALA A 171 -4.76 6.96 9.34
C ALA A 171 -4.96 8.49 9.40
N GLY A 172 -5.81 9.02 8.53
CA GLY A 172 -6.03 10.45 8.38
C GLY A 172 -7.45 10.87 8.74
N THR A 173 -7.75 12.14 8.49
CA THR A 173 -9.03 12.76 8.84
C THR A 173 -9.82 13.26 7.64
N ARG A 174 -9.23 13.30 6.44
CA ARG A 174 -9.89 13.80 5.23
C ARG A 174 -9.64 12.85 4.06
N TYR A 175 -10.70 12.49 3.36
CA TYR A 175 -10.68 11.53 2.26
C TYR A 175 -11.60 12.00 1.13
N ILE A 176 -11.29 11.61 -0.11
CA ILE A 176 -12.23 11.68 -1.21
C ILE A 176 -12.43 10.28 -1.79
N ALA A 177 -13.69 9.85 -1.82
CA ALA A 177 -14.08 8.64 -2.52
C ALA A 177 -14.61 9.00 -3.91
N MET A 178 -13.96 8.51 -4.96
CA MET A 178 -14.34 8.78 -6.35
C MET A 178 -15.35 7.76 -6.84
N HIS A 179 -16.33 8.22 -7.63
CA HIS A 179 -17.26 7.34 -8.31
C HIS A 179 -16.59 6.72 -9.57
N PRO A 180 -16.36 5.39 -9.64
CA PRO A 180 -15.46 4.80 -10.63
C PRO A 180 -15.87 4.95 -12.10
N SER A 181 -17.16 5.12 -12.38
CA SER A 181 -17.70 5.23 -13.73
C SER A 181 -18.40 6.56 -14.03
N PHE A 182 -18.25 7.59 -13.17
CA PHE A 182 -18.98 8.85 -13.33
C PHE A 182 -18.68 9.56 -14.66
N GLY A 183 -19.72 10.08 -15.32
CA GLY A 183 -19.57 10.76 -16.61
C GLY A 183 -19.27 9.83 -17.79
N THR A 184 -19.31 8.51 -17.58
CA THR A 184 -19.27 7.52 -18.65
C THR A 184 -20.67 6.99 -18.93
N ARG A 185 -20.84 6.24 -20.03
CA ARG A 185 -22.11 5.55 -20.33
C ARG A 185 -22.50 4.49 -19.29
N HIS A 186 -21.59 4.13 -18.38
CA HIS A 186 -21.78 3.14 -17.32
C HIS A 186 -21.95 3.76 -15.93
N GLN A 187 -22.19 5.08 -15.83
CA GLN A 187 -22.35 5.73 -14.52
C GLN A 187 -23.62 5.28 -13.77
N ASP A 188 -24.70 4.97 -14.50
CA ASP A 188 -26.01 4.67 -13.92
C ASP A 188 -26.43 3.21 -14.10
N VAL A 189 -25.98 2.54 -15.17
CA VAL A 189 -26.37 1.17 -15.54
C VAL A 189 -25.27 0.49 -16.38
N TYR A 190 -25.10 -0.83 -16.21
CA TYR A 190 -24.22 -1.65 -17.04
C TYR A 190 -24.97 -2.40 -18.17
N GLU A 191 -24.31 -2.55 -19.33
CA GLU A 191 -24.94 -2.68 -20.68
C GLU A 191 -25.71 -3.97 -21.02
N ARG A 192 -25.80 -5.00 -20.16
CA ARG A 192 -26.34 -6.30 -20.62
C ARG A 192 -27.87 -6.46 -20.62
N SER A 193 -28.63 -5.65 -19.89
CA SER A 193 -30.10 -5.82 -19.81
C SER A 193 -30.87 -4.64 -19.17
N GLY A 194 -30.21 -3.54 -18.85
CA GLY A 194 -30.85 -2.46 -18.07
C GLY A 194 -31.04 -2.81 -16.58
N THR A 195 -30.46 -3.93 -16.11
CA THR A 195 -30.65 -4.44 -14.75
C THR A 195 -29.38 -4.45 -13.90
N GLY A 196 -28.22 -4.02 -14.42
CA GLY A 196 -26.96 -4.03 -13.65
C GLY A 196 -26.99 -3.01 -12.51
N SER A 197 -26.56 -3.43 -11.31
CA SER A 197 -26.38 -2.52 -10.17
C SER A 197 -25.18 -1.59 -10.39
N VAL A 198 -25.25 -0.38 -9.83
CA VAL A 198 -24.10 0.49 -9.63
C VAL A 198 -24.00 0.73 -8.13
N SER A 199 -23.30 -0.18 -7.46
CA SER A 199 -23.05 -0.14 -6.02
C SER A 199 -21.64 0.40 -5.77
N ASN A 200 -21.56 1.67 -5.42
CA ASN A 200 -20.32 2.34 -5.05
C ASN A 200 -20.46 2.86 -3.63
N GLN A 201 -19.79 2.21 -2.68
CA GLN A 201 -19.93 2.44 -1.26
C GLN A 201 -18.59 2.65 -0.58
N VAL A 202 -18.59 3.39 0.51
CA VAL A 202 -17.46 3.47 1.42
C VAL A 202 -17.87 3.11 2.83
N PHE A 203 -16.97 2.40 3.50
CA PHE A 203 -17.03 2.01 4.89
C PHE A 203 -15.99 2.83 5.65
N ILE A 204 -16.46 3.68 6.55
CA ILE A 204 -15.63 4.58 7.35
C ILE A 204 -15.50 3.98 8.74
N TRP A 205 -14.28 3.65 9.14
CA TRP A 205 -13.94 2.94 10.36
C TRP A 205 -13.15 3.85 11.31
N PRO A 206 -13.76 4.36 12.39
CA PRO A 206 -13.09 5.14 13.41
C PRO A 206 -11.94 4.41 14.09
N VAL A 207 -10.77 5.06 14.07
CA VAL A 207 -9.59 4.69 14.84
C VAL A 207 -9.55 5.46 16.16
N GLY A 208 -9.92 6.74 16.14
CA GLY A 208 -10.08 7.55 17.35
C GLY A 208 -11.41 7.32 18.06
N ASP A 209 -11.47 7.67 19.35
CA ASP A 209 -12.67 7.52 20.18
C ASP A 209 -12.85 8.76 21.09
N PRO A 210 -14.00 9.45 21.05
CA PRO A 210 -15.06 9.35 20.03
C PRO A 210 -14.68 10.10 18.74
N THR A 211 -15.24 9.69 17.61
CA THR A 211 -15.03 10.30 16.29
C THR A 211 -16.32 10.90 15.72
N GLY A 212 -16.32 12.18 15.36
CA GLY A 212 -17.35 12.82 14.56
C GLY A 212 -17.03 12.71 13.06
N ILE A 213 -18.02 12.34 12.24
CA ILE A 213 -17.88 12.18 10.78
C ILE A 213 -18.77 13.19 10.05
N ARG A 214 -18.25 13.80 8.99
CA ARG A 214 -18.97 14.67 8.05
C ARG A 214 -18.80 14.16 6.62
N ILE A 215 -19.88 14.17 5.85
CA ILE A 215 -19.87 13.86 4.42
C ILE A 215 -20.38 15.08 3.67
N ASN A 216 -19.56 15.61 2.75
CA ASN A 216 -19.85 16.85 2.01
C ASN A 216 -20.26 18.01 2.94
N GLY A 217 -19.56 18.14 4.08
CA GLY A 217 -19.82 19.15 5.11
C GLY A 217 -21.01 18.86 6.04
N VAL A 218 -21.77 17.78 5.82
CA VAL A 218 -22.94 17.43 6.63
C VAL A 218 -22.55 16.40 7.69
N ALA A 219 -22.82 16.71 8.97
CA ALA A 219 -22.58 15.78 10.07
C ALA A 219 -23.44 14.52 9.95
N VAL A 220 -22.78 13.37 10.14
CA VAL A 220 -23.39 12.04 10.11
C VAL A 220 -23.87 11.66 11.51
N LYS A 221 -24.94 10.85 11.57
CA LYS A 221 -25.48 10.34 12.84
C LYS A 221 -25.55 8.82 12.84
N GLN A 222 -25.27 8.22 14.00
CA GLN A 222 -25.52 6.81 14.24
C GLN A 222 -27.02 6.48 14.24
N PRO A 223 -27.38 5.21 14.01
CA PRO A 223 -28.69 4.69 14.37
C PRO A 223 -28.98 4.96 15.86
N GLY A 224 -29.95 5.83 16.17
CA GLY A 224 -30.25 6.29 17.54
C GLY A 224 -29.90 7.75 17.83
N GLY A 225 -29.23 8.44 16.90
CA GLY A 225 -29.12 9.91 16.89
C GLY A 225 -27.83 10.50 17.48
N SER A 226 -26.88 9.67 17.96
CA SER A 226 -25.53 10.13 18.32
C SER A 226 -24.82 10.72 17.10
N GLU A 227 -24.11 11.84 17.28
CA GLU A 227 -23.28 12.47 16.24
C GLU A 227 -21.81 11.99 16.26
N THR A 228 -21.48 11.07 17.17
CA THR A 228 -20.15 10.51 17.32
C THR A 228 -20.17 9.00 17.31
N PHE A 229 -19.05 8.42 16.87
CA PHE A 229 -18.79 7.00 16.73
C PHE A 229 -17.66 6.57 17.65
N SER A 230 -17.77 5.39 18.25
CA SER A 230 -16.68 4.81 19.03
C SER A 230 -15.66 4.14 18.13
N ARG A 231 -14.45 3.96 18.65
CA ARG A 231 -13.39 3.21 17.97
C ARG A 231 -13.87 1.79 17.67
N GLY A 232 -13.69 1.33 16.43
CA GLY A 232 -14.17 0.03 15.95
C GLY A 232 -15.64 0.00 15.52
N ASP A 233 -16.41 1.09 15.69
CA ASP A 233 -17.68 1.26 14.98
C ASP A 233 -17.42 1.42 13.48
N HIS A 234 -18.48 1.58 12.69
CA HIS A 234 -18.36 1.99 11.29
C HIS A 234 -19.57 2.82 10.85
N TYR A 235 -19.39 3.53 9.75
CA TYR A 235 -20.47 4.14 8.99
C TYR A 235 -20.35 3.76 7.52
N VAL A 236 -21.47 3.46 6.86
CA VAL A 236 -21.52 3.17 5.43
C VAL A 236 -22.30 4.23 4.68
N THR A 237 -21.83 4.63 3.51
CA THR A 237 -22.55 5.52 2.60
C THR A 237 -22.27 5.19 1.15
N ASN A 238 -23.19 5.57 0.27
CA ASN A 238 -22.96 5.55 -1.17
C ASN A 238 -22.13 6.76 -1.61
N ILE A 239 -21.35 6.59 -2.67
CA ILE A 239 -20.63 7.67 -3.34
C ILE A 239 -21.59 8.38 -4.29
N SER A 240 -21.98 9.62 -3.97
CA SER A 240 -22.85 10.44 -4.82
C SER A 240 -22.06 11.33 -5.78
N GLY A 241 -22.60 11.60 -6.97
CA GLY A 241 -21.95 12.50 -7.95
C GLY A 241 -20.62 11.93 -8.45
N ASN A 242 -19.66 12.81 -8.75
CA ASN A 242 -18.30 12.40 -9.14
C ASN A 242 -17.45 11.91 -7.96
N GLY A 243 -17.85 12.25 -6.73
CA GLY A 243 -17.21 11.79 -5.52
C GLY A 243 -17.76 12.50 -4.29
N ILE A 244 -17.43 11.98 -3.12
CA ILE A 244 -17.80 12.56 -1.82
C ILE A 244 -16.54 12.95 -1.05
N LEU A 245 -16.61 14.07 -0.34
CA LEU A 245 -15.62 14.47 0.66
C LEU A 245 -16.04 13.90 2.01
N ILE A 246 -15.13 13.19 2.66
CA ILE A 246 -15.29 12.63 4.01
C ILE A 246 -14.32 13.38 4.91
N GLU A 247 -14.83 13.93 6.00
CA GLU A 247 -14.03 14.64 7.00
C GLU A 247 -14.37 14.09 8.39
N SER A 248 -13.36 13.97 9.26
CA SER A 248 -13.53 13.58 10.65
C SER A 248 -12.69 14.46 11.58
N ASP A 249 -13.03 14.49 12.86
CA ASP A 249 -12.25 15.18 13.90
C ASP A 249 -11.20 14.29 14.57
N GLN A 250 -11.20 13.00 14.24
CA GLN A 250 -10.25 11.98 14.69
C GLN A 250 -9.92 11.03 13.52
N PRO A 251 -8.78 10.32 13.56
CA PRO A 251 -8.39 9.44 12.46
C PRO A 251 -9.42 8.33 12.16
N VAL A 252 -9.59 8.04 10.87
CA VAL A 252 -10.45 6.97 10.35
C VAL A 252 -9.71 6.17 9.28
N ILE A 253 -10.10 4.92 9.06
CA ILE A 253 -9.76 4.15 7.85
C ILE A 253 -10.97 4.15 6.93
N VAL A 254 -10.78 4.46 5.65
CA VAL A 254 -11.86 4.44 4.65
C VAL A 254 -11.61 3.30 3.67
N TYR A 255 -12.54 2.36 3.60
CA TYR A 255 -12.51 1.22 2.68
C TYR A 255 -13.61 1.38 1.64
N GLN A 256 -13.25 1.40 0.35
CA GLN A 256 -14.19 1.54 -0.74
C GLN A 256 -14.50 0.16 -1.34
N ILE A 257 -15.79 -0.09 -1.58
CA ILE A 257 -16.27 -1.18 -2.44
C ILE A 257 -16.97 -0.55 -3.64
N CYS A 258 -16.64 -0.99 -4.84
CA CYS A 258 -17.30 -0.59 -6.07
C CYS A 258 -17.81 -1.80 -6.85
N SER A 259 -18.68 -1.54 -7.82
CA SER A 259 -19.24 -2.60 -8.65
C SER A 259 -19.05 -2.35 -10.13
N TYR A 260 -18.98 -3.42 -10.91
CA TYR A 260 -19.27 -3.43 -12.34
C TYR A 260 -20.39 -4.45 -12.61
N GLY A 261 -21.62 -3.95 -12.71
CA GLY A 261 -22.82 -4.79 -12.74
C GLY A 261 -23.10 -5.37 -11.36
N TYR A 262 -23.06 -6.70 -11.24
CA TYR A 262 -23.19 -7.39 -9.95
C TYR A 262 -21.85 -7.85 -9.38
N GLU A 263 -20.77 -7.56 -10.11
CA GLU A 263 -19.42 -7.94 -9.74
C GLU A 263 -18.83 -6.85 -8.83
N LEU A 264 -18.04 -7.21 -7.82
CA LEU A 264 -17.51 -6.30 -6.80
C LEU A 264 -15.97 -6.27 -6.77
N GLY A 265 -15.42 -5.12 -6.41
CA GLY A 265 -13.99 -4.91 -6.12
C GLY A 265 -13.80 -3.92 -4.98
N GLY A 266 -12.65 -3.96 -4.31
CA GLY A 266 -12.39 -3.16 -3.12
C GLY A 266 -11.00 -2.56 -3.01
N GLY A 267 -10.84 -1.57 -2.14
CA GLY A 267 -9.54 -0.98 -1.84
C GLY A 267 -9.58 0.01 -0.69
N VAL A 268 -8.49 0.09 0.07
CA VAL A 268 -8.33 1.11 1.13
C VAL A 268 -8.02 2.45 0.47
N LEU A 269 -8.71 3.52 0.87
CA LEU A 269 -8.46 4.86 0.36
C LEU A 269 -7.32 5.54 1.14
N PRO A 270 -6.44 6.30 0.46
CA PRO A 270 -5.48 7.16 1.13
C PRO A 270 -6.19 8.40 1.69
N ALA A 271 -5.70 8.91 2.83
CA ALA A 271 -6.06 10.25 3.29
C ALA A 271 -5.61 11.30 2.25
N LEU A 272 -6.16 12.51 2.27
CA LEU A 272 -5.75 13.59 1.35
C LEU A 272 -4.49 14.32 1.81
N GLU A 273 -4.22 14.30 3.11
CA GLU A 273 -3.05 14.92 3.71
C GLU A 273 -1.82 14.05 3.44
N CYS A 274 -0.76 14.61 2.84
CA CYS A 274 0.53 13.94 2.72
C CYS A 274 0.52 12.61 1.95
N THR A 275 -0.20 12.56 0.83
CA THR A 275 -0.32 11.33 0.04
C THR A 275 -0.44 11.64 -1.45
N GLY A 276 -0.25 10.59 -2.25
CA GLY A 276 -0.37 10.64 -3.71
C GLY A 276 0.94 10.26 -4.37
N SER A 277 0.94 10.25 -5.69
CA SER A 277 2.05 9.77 -6.49
C SER A 277 2.35 10.77 -7.60
N LYS A 278 3.62 10.83 -8.00
CA LYS A 278 4.04 11.58 -9.21
C LYS A 278 3.98 10.71 -10.47
N SER A 279 4.00 9.39 -10.29
CA SER A 279 3.96 8.38 -11.33
C SER A 279 3.27 7.12 -10.78
N VAL A 280 2.39 6.53 -11.58
CA VAL A 280 1.70 5.27 -11.26
C VAL A 280 1.76 4.38 -12.49
N THR A 281 2.18 3.14 -12.28
CA THR A 281 2.24 2.12 -13.35
C THR A 281 1.31 0.96 -13.01
N PHE A 282 0.51 0.55 -13.97
CA PHE A 282 -0.42 -0.59 -13.87
C PHE A 282 -0.49 -1.30 -15.23
N ALA A 283 -1.21 -2.42 -15.32
CA ALA A 283 -1.46 -3.12 -16.57
C ALA A 283 -2.96 -3.43 -16.70
N ARG A 284 -3.48 -3.43 -17.93
CA ARG A 284 -4.80 -3.95 -18.27
C ARG A 284 -4.66 -5.43 -18.60
N ILE A 285 -5.40 -6.30 -17.90
CA ILE A 285 -5.21 -7.75 -18.05
C ILE A 285 -6.05 -8.32 -19.18
N TYR A 286 -7.33 -7.93 -19.28
CA TYR A 286 -8.26 -8.45 -20.26
C TYR A 286 -8.78 -7.35 -21.20
N ASP A 287 -9.20 -7.74 -22.41
CA ASP A 287 -9.79 -6.80 -23.37
C ASP A 287 -11.28 -6.56 -23.09
N GLU A 288 -11.55 -6.01 -21.90
CA GLU A 288 -12.89 -5.68 -21.38
C GLU A 288 -12.95 -4.25 -20.84
N ASN A 289 -14.11 -3.75 -20.42
CA ASN A 289 -14.25 -2.36 -19.99
C ASN A 289 -13.26 -1.99 -18.88
N PHE A 290 -12.47 -0.94 -19.13
CA PHE A 290 -11.39 -0.51 -18.25
C PHE A 290 -11.57 0.94 -17.87
N PHE A 291 -11.69 1.23 -16.57
CA PHE A 291 -11.90 2.58 -16.08
C PHE A 291 -10.69 3.05 -15.29
N ILE A 292 -10.22 4.25 -15.63
CA ILE A 292 -9.19 4.96 -14.87
C ILE A 292 -9.85 6.14 -14.18
N GLN A 293 -9.57 6.29 -12.89
CA GLN A 293 -9.95 7.45 -12.10
C GLN A 293 -8.70 8.17 -11.62
N ILE A 294 -8.65 9.50 -11.74
CA ILE A 294 -7.55 10.33 -11.24
C ILE A 294 -8.11 11.42 -10.34
N LEU A 295 -7.54 11.56 -9.15
CA LEU A 295 -7.85 12.63 -8.20
C LEU A 295 -6.63 13.52 -8.03
N THR A 296 -6.78 14.82 -8.23
CA THR A 296 -5.70 15.78 -8.00
C THR A 296 -6.26 17.19 -7.74
N LYS A 297 -5.41 18.13 -7.33
CA LYS A 297 -5.79 19.54 -7.17
C LYS A 297 -5.84 20.24 -8.51
N LYS A 298 -6.68 21.28 -8.62
CA LYS A 298 -6.88 22.05 -9.85
C LYS A 298 -5.58 22.53 -10.48
N LYS A 299 -4.67 23.07 -9.68
CA LYS A 299 -3.37 23.59 -10.15
C LYS A 299 -2.48 22.56 -10.82
N ASN A 300 -2.67 21.27 -10.47
CA ASN A 300 -1.87 20.17 -10.98
C ASN A 300 -2.35 19.73 -12.38
N ILE A 301 -3.52 20.19 -12.85
CA ILE A 301 -4.16 19.68 -14.07
C ILE A 301 -3.52 20.28 -15.32
N LEU A 302 -3.32 21.60 -15.35
CA LEU A 302 -2.87 22.33 -16.54
C LEU A 302 -1.61 23.14 -16.25
N ASP A 303 -0.71 23.23 -17.24
CA ASP A 303 0.42 24.16 -17.20
C ASP A 303 -0.02 25.62 -17.39
N GLU A 304 0.93 26.55 -17.26
CA GLU A 304 0.74 27.99 -17.47
C GLU A 304 0.21 28.37 -18.87
N ASN A 305 0.32 27.47 -19.85
CA ASN A 305 -0.15 27.63 -21.22
C ASN A 305 -1.51 26.95 -21.46
N GLY A 306 -2.10 26.33 -20.44
CA GLY A 306 -3.39 25.63 -20.52
C GLY A 306 -3.30 24.21 -21.09
N ASN A 307 -2.11 23.61 -21.18
CA ASN A 307 -1.96 22.22 -21.62
C ASN A 307 -2.01 21.25 -20.44
N ASN A 308 -2.48 20.02 -20.66
CA ASN A 308 -2.48 18.98 -19.64
C ASN A 308 -1.07 18.72 -19.08
N ASN A 309 -0.91 18.70 -17.76
CA ASN A 309 0.34 18.38 -17.07
C ASN A 309 0.62 16.88 -17.01
N PHE A 310 -0.36 16.03 -17.32
CA PHE A 310 -0.20 14.59 -17.33
C PHE A 310 0.26 14.06 -18.69
N GLU A 311 1.05 13.00 -18.64
CA GLU A 311 1.41 12.18 -19.79
C GLU A 311 1.29 10.69 -19.47
N VAL A 312 1.02 9.90 -20.51
CA VAL A 312 0.78 8.46 -20.40
C VAL A 312 1.56 7.74 -21.48
N PHE A 313 2.30 6.71 -21.10
CA PHE A 313 3.07 5.88 -22.03
C PHE A 313 2.97 4.40 -21.67
N TYR A 314 2.99 3.57 -22.70
CA TYR A 314 3.29 2.16 -22.54
C TYR A 314 4.77 1.95 -22.23
N GLN A 315 5.11 0.77 -21.72
CA GLN A 315 6.50 0.39 -21.45
C GLN A 315 7.40 0.46 -22.70
N ASP A 316 6.86 0.24 -23.90
CA ASP A 316 7.57 0.40 -25.18
C ASP A 316 7.85 1.86 -25.58
N GLY A 317 7.38 2.84 -24.80
CA GLY A 317 7.51 4.28 -25.07
C GLY A 317 6.40 4.87 -25.95
N THR A 318 5.44 4.07 -26.42
CA THR A 318 4.29 4.55 -27.18
C THR A 318 3.40 5.44 -26.29
N SER A 319 3.08 6.64 -26.73
CA SER A 319 2.17 7.52 -25.99
C SER A 319 0.72 7.03 -26.03
N ALA A 320 0.08 7.02 -24.87
CA ALA A 320 -1.35 6.79 -24.67
C ALA A 320 -2.08 8.03 -24.10
N THR A 321 -1.41 9.19 -24.02
CA THR A 321 -1.95 10.40 -23.38
C THR A 321 -3.32 10.80 -23.94
N ASN A 322 -3.49 10.81 -25.26
CA ASN A 322 -4.76 11.15 -25.90
C ASN A 322 -5.83 10.06 -25.72
N ALA A 323 -5.44 8.79 -25.55
CA ALA A 323 -6.38 7.71 -25.29
C ALA A 323 -6.99 7.82 -23.88
N ILE A 324 -6.23 8.38 -22.93
CA ILE A 324 -6.69 8.63 -21.57
C ILE A 324 -7.42 9.97 -21.44
N PHE A 325 -6.75 11.07 -21.81
CA PHE A 325 -7.25 12.42 -21.55
C PHE A 325 -8.13 13.00 -22.67
N GLY A 326 -8.27 12.28 -23.80
CA GLY A 326 -9.24 12.63 -24.84
C GLY A 326 -10.67 12.48 -24.33
N VAL A 327 -11.47 13.55 -24.41
CA VAL A 327 -12.87 13.55 -23.99
C VAL A 327 -13.76 13.22 -25.18
N THR A 328 -14.57 12.17 -25.05
CA THR A 328 -15.57 11.77 -26.05
C THR A 328 -16.83 11.33 -25.34
N THR A 329 -17.98 11.75 -25.84
CA THR A 329 -19.30 11.44 -25.28
C THR A 329 -19.42 9.96 -24.95
N GLY A 330 -19.85 9.66 -23.72
CA GLY A 330 -20.01 8.29 -23.21
C GLY A 330 -18.72 7.62 -22.70
N THR A 331 -17.54 8.23 -22.89
CA THR A 331 -16.26 7.70 -22.34
C THR A 331 -15.70 8.55 -21.20
N SER A 332 -16.00 9.84 -21.19
CA SER A 332 -15.63 10.79 -20.13
C SER A 332 -16.38 12.11 -20.37
N ILE A 333 -16.53 12.91 -19.32
CA ILE A 333 -16.95 14.32 -19.37
C ILE A 333 -15.81 15.28 -18.96
N GLY A 334 -14.58 14.78 -18.82
CA GLY A 334 -13.43 15.56 -18.38
C GLY A 334 -13.36 15.74 -16.85
N TRP A 335 -12.46 16.63 -16.41
CA TRP A 335 -12.23 16.94 -15.00
C TRP A 335 -13.45 17.58 -14.34
N GLN A 336 -13.88 17.05 -13.19
CA GLN A 336 -15.02 17.53 -12.43
C GLN A 336 -14.59 17.95 -11.01
N PRO A 337 -15.00 19.13 -10.52
CA PRO A 337 -14.67 19.56 -9.17
C PRO A 337 -15.38 18.69 -8.14
N ILE A 338 -14.72 18.39 -7.02
CA ILE A 338 -15.32 17.70 -5.88
C ILE A 338 -15.93 18.74 -4.94
N ALA A 339 -17.25 18.67 -4.72
CA ALA A 339 -17.94 19.67 -3.91
C ALA A 339 -17.36 19.76 -2.49
N GLY A 340 -17.09 20.99 -2.02
CA GLY A 340 -16.64 21.26 -0.65
C GLY A 340 -15.17 20.96 -0.35
N SER A 341 -14.38 20.40 -1.29
CA SER A 341 -12.99 20.01 -1.02
C SER A 341 -11.95 21.13 -1.11
N GLY A 342 -12.36 22.36 -1.46
CA GLY A 342 -11.48 23.51 -1.51
C GLY A 342 -12.07 24.67 -2.28
N SER A 343 -11.21 25.56 -2.77
CA SER A 343 -11.57 26.61 -3.72
C SER A 343 -10.35 27.03 -4.54
N GLY A 344 -10.57 27.65 -5.70
CA GLY A 344 -9.47 28.11 -6.56
C GLY A 344 -8.55 26.97 -6.97
N ASP A 345 -7.25 27.17 -6.79
CA ASP A 345 -6.18 26.26 -7.20
C ASP A 345 -6.02 25.03 -6.31
N GLU A 346 -6.51 25.12 -5.07
CA GLU A 346 -6.49 24.04 -4.06
C GLU A 346 -7.75 23.15 -4.10
N GLN A 347 -8.72 23.49 -4.94
CA GLN A 347 -9.92 22.69 -5.16
C GLN A 347 -9.53 21.32 -5.75
N TRP A 348 -10.02 20.23 -5.15
CA TRP A 348 -9.81 18.89 -5.71
C TRP A 348 -10.74 18.62 -6.88
N TYR A 349 -10.23 17.88 -7.86
CA TYR A 349 -10.94 17.45 -9.06
C TYR A 349 -10.74 15.95 -9.28
N SER A 350 -11.81 15.29 -9.74
CA SER A 350 -11.79 13.92 -10.22
C SER A 350 -11.85 13.89 -11.74
N PHE A 351 -11.11 12.99 -12.37
CA PHE A 351 -11.24 12.61 -13.77
C PHE A 351 -11.58 11.15 -13.86
N VAL A 352 -12.54 10.79 -14.69
CA VAL A 352 -12.92 9.40 -14.94
C VAL A 352 -12.90 9.15 -16.45
N LYS A 353 -12.29 8.04 -16.85
CA LYS A 353 -12.19 7.62 -18.25
C LYS A 353 -12.49 6.14 -18.39
N LEU A 354 -13.48 5.81 -19.21
CA LEU A 354 -13.57 4.50 -19.85
C LEU A 354 -12.53 4.45 -20.98
N ALA A 355 -11.41 3.78 -20.71
CA ALA A 355 -10.22 3.78 -21.55
C ALA A 355 -10.18 2.56 -22.47
N SER A 356 -9.59 2.75 -23.65
CA SER A 356 -9.31 1.69 -24.62
C SER A 356 -7.79 1.54 -24.73
N LEU A 357 -7.22 0.67 -23.90
CA LEU A 357 -5.77 0.45 -23.78
C LEU A 357 -5.35 -0.92 -24.32
N ARG A 358 -4.07 -1.12 -24.65
CA ARG A 358 -3.55 -2.46 -24.95
C ARG A 358 -3.57 -3.33 -23.71
N THR A 359 -3.76 -4.63 -23.89
CA THR A 359 -3.72 -5.64 -22.82
C THR A 359 -2.31 -6.20 -22.66
N GLY A 360 -1.92 -6.57 -21.44
CA GLY A 360 -0.68 -7.28 -21.14
C GLY A 360 0.61 -6.44 -21.23
N GLU A 361 0.48 -5.13 -21.45
CA GLU A 361 1.60 -4.19 -21.47
C GLU A 361 1.42 -3.17 -20.33
N PRO A 362 2.44 -2.98 -19.46
CA PRO A 362 2.39 -1.94 -18.45
C PRO A 362 2.23 -0.55 -19.06
N ILE A 363 1.43 0.27 -18.40
CA ILE A 363 1.17 1.66 -18.75
C ILE A 363 1.44 2.54 -17.54
N THR A 364 2.15 3.63 -17.77
CA THR A 364 2.53 4.60 -16.75
C THR A 364 1.79 5.90 -16.99
N VAL A 365 1.05 6.37 -15.98
CA VAL A 365 0.51 7.73 -15.88
C VAL A 365 1.45 8.52 -14.98
N LYS A 366 1.95 9.66 -15.44
CA LYS A 366 2.80 10.54 -14.62
C LYS A 366 2.59 12.01 -14.95
N PHE A 367 3.08 12.90 -14.09
CA PHE A 367 3.30 14.28 -14.49
C PHE A 367 4.41 14.38 -15.55
N LYS A 368 4.28 15.33 -16.46
CA LYS A 368 5.35 15.71 -17.40
C LYS A 368 6.56 16.19 -16.63
N ASP A 369 7.75 15.86 -17.13
CA ASP A 369 9.00 16.32 -16.50
C ASP A 369 9.14 17.85 -16.47
N ALA A 370 8.44 18.56 -17.37
CA ALA A 370 8.40 20.02 -17.43
C ALA A 370 7.34 20.66 -16.52
N ALA A 371 6.42 19.88 -15.94
CA ALA A 371 5.56 20.38 -14.88
C ALA A 371 6.48 20.73 -13.70
N LYS A 372 6.38 21.95 -13.18
CA LYS A 372 7.18 22.39 -12.02
C LYS A 372 6.56 21.78 -10.75
N VAL A 373 6.71 20.47 -10.62
CA VAL A 373 6.04 19.65 -9.59
C VAL A 373 6.58 19.96 -8.20
N ASP A 374 5.95 20.94 -7.55
CA ASP A 374 6.13 21.24 -6.12
C ASP A 374 5.56 20.10 -5.25
N LEU A 375 5.84 20.13 -3.94
CA LEU A 375 5.49 19.10 -2.95
C LEU A 375 4.01 18.67 -2.92
N ASP A 376 3.11 19.55 -3.37
CA ASP A 376 1.66 19.34 -3.36
C ASP A 376 1.06 19.00 -4.73
N GLU A 377 1.92 18.83 -5.73
CA GLU A 377 1.58 18.33 -7.05
C GLU A 377 1.60 16.79 -7.07
N LEU A 378 0.67 16.19 -6.33
CA LEU A 378 0.46 14.73 -6.30
C LEU A 378 -0.90 14.38 -6.91
N PHE A 379 -1.03 13.16 -7.40
CA PHE A 379 -2.32 12.59 -7.77
C PHE A 379 -2.54 11.23 -7.12
N HIS A 380 -3.81 10.88 -6.93
CA HIS A 380 -4.22 9.53 -6.67
C HIS A 380 -4.81 8.94 -7.93
N LEU A 381 -4.63 7.63 -8.13
CA LEU A 381 -5.18 6.94 -9.27
C LEU A 381 -5.85 5.66 -8.80
N SER A 382 -7.05 5.38 -9.30
CA SER A 382 -7.62 4.04 -9.19
C SER A 382 -7.97 3.47 -10.56
N VAL A 383 -8.02 2.14 -10.60
CA VAL A 383 -8.38 1.36 -11.77
C VAL A 383 -9.51 0.44 -11.40
N LEU A 384 -10.58 0.46 -12.19
CA LEU A 384 -11.56 -0.61 -12.24
C LEU A 384 -11.33 -1.37 -13.55
N ASP A 385 -10.92 -2.63 -13.44
CA ASP A 385 -10.65 -3.52 -14.58
C ASP A 385 -11.74 -4.59 -14.65
N ALA A 386 -12.64 -4.51 -15.62
CA ALA A 386 -13.58 -5.60 -15.86
C ALA A 386 -12.79 -6.79 -16.42
N ASN A 387 -12.88 -7.94 -15.76
CA ASN A 387 -12.04 -9.10 -16.01
C ASN A 387 -12.93 -10.27 -16.50
N GLY A 388 -13.44 -10.16 -17.72
CA GLY A 388 -14.32 -11.16 -18.32
C GLY A 388 -15.72 -11.16 -17.68
N ALA A 389 -15.96 -12.09 -16.76
CA ALA A 389 -17.25 -12.24 -16.06
C ALA A 389 -17.19 -11.78 -14.61
N SER A 390 -16.31 -10.83 -14.29
CA SER A 390 -16.05 -10.29 -12.96
C SER A 390 -15.27 -8.97 -13.09
N MET A 391 -14.75 -8.38 -12.01
CA MET A 391 -13.97 -7.15 -12.01
C MET A 391 -12.92 -7.12 -10.89
N SER A 392 -11.86 -6.32 -11.05
CA SER A 392 -10.90 -5.99 -9.98
C SER A 392 -10.78 -4.49 -9.77
N TYR A 393 -10.54 -4.04 -8.54
CA TYR A 393 -10.32 -2.65 -8.21
C TYR A 393 -8.95 -2.47 -7.56
N GLY A 394 -8.22 -1.44 -7.97
CA GLY A 394 -6.96 -1.10 -7.30
C GLY A 394 -6.86 0.41 -7.10
N TYR A 395 -6.42 0.83 -5.92
CA TYR A 395 -6.18 2.23 -5.58
C TYR A 395 -4.69 2.46 -5.35
N PHE A 396 -4.10 3.34 -6.15
CA PHE A 396 -2.68 3.62 -6.23
C PHE A 396 -2.38 5.01 -5.66
N SER A 397 -1.57 5.02 -4.61
CA SER A 397 -1.06 6.21 -3.92
C SER A 397 0.16 5.81 -3.08
N SER A 398 0.97 6.78 -2.62
CA SER A 398 2.01 6.49 -1.63
C SER A 398 1.45 6.20 -0.23
N TYR A 399 0.20 6.61 0.11
CA TYR A 399 -0.46 6.47 1.42
C TYR A 399 0.23 7.15 2.63
N ASN A 400 1.49 7.55 2.52
CA ASN A 400 2.20 8.53 3.35
C ASN A 400 3.30 9.18 2.48
N SER A 401 3.68 10.43 2.76
CA SER A 401 4.39 11.28 1.79
C SER A 401 5.89 11.11 1.81
N ILE A 402 6.50 10.62 2.89
CA ILE A 402 7.96 10.66 3.05
C ILE A 402 8.51 9.26 3.27
N SER A 403 9.35 8.81 2.35
CA SER A 403 10.17 7.60 2.50
C SER A 403 11.63 7.99 2.31
N ILE A 404 12.53 7.48 3.15
CA ILE A 404 13.97 7.66 2.98
C ILE A 404 14.56 6.44 2.26
N ALA A 405 15.08 6.67 1.06
CA ALA A 405 15.88 5.73 0.29
C ALA A 405 17.38 5.98 0.50
N GLY A 406 18.15 4.90 0.47
CA GLY A 406 19.60 4.96 0.55
C GLY A 406 20.21 3.69 1.16
N PRO A 407 21.52 3.45 0.98
CA PRO A 407 22.23 2.38 1.66
C PRO A 407 22.01 2.46 3.17
N LYS A 408 21.66 1.34 3.81
CA LYS A 408 21.47 1.25 5.27
C LYS A 408 22.75 0.86 6.02
N ALA A 409 23.86 0.71 5.30
CA ALA A 409 25.12 0.31 5.88
C ALA A 409 26.33 0.95 5.19
N ILE A 410 27.37 1.25 5.99
CA ILE A 410 28.67 1.76 5.55
C ILE A 410 29.72 0.65 5.75
N CYS A 411 30.58 0.41 4.75
CA CYS A 411 31.62 -0.63 4.80
C CYS A 411 33.01 -0.11 5.24
N LYS A 412 33.22 1.21 5.20
CA LYS A 412 34.49 1.86 5.56
C LYS A 412 34.24 3.20 6.23
N GLU A 413 34.95 3.47 7.32
CA GLU A 413 34.89 4.75 8.02
C GLU A 413 35.19 5.93 7.07
N GLY A 414 34.27 6.90 7.02
CA GLY A 414 34.34 8.09 6.15
C GLY A 414 33.78 7.92 4.74
N ASP A 415 33.19 6.77 4.39
CA ASP A 415 32.44 6.63 3.14
C ASP A 415 31.13 7.44 3.19
N LYS A 416 30.78 8.06 2.06
CA LYS A 416 29.60 8.91 1.92
C LYS A 416 28.39 8.09 1.50
N ILE A 417 27.32 8.14 2.29
CA ILE A 417 26.00 7.64 1.93
C ILE A 417 25.13 8.80 1.49
N GLU A 418 24.60 8.71 0.28
CA GLU A 418 23.49 9.56 -0.14
C GLU A 418 22.18 8.97 0.39
N LEU A 419 21.51 9.71 1.27
CA LEU A 419 20.13 9.46 1.65
C LEU A 419 19.25 10.42 0.86
N ARG A 420 18.16 9.89 0.32
CA ARG A 420 17.27 10.59 -0.58
C ARG A 420 15.83 10.31 -0.19
N THR A 421 14.98 11.32 -0.13
CA THR A 421 13.54 11.11 -0.04
C THR A 421 12.96 10.74 -1.42
N ASN A 422 11.71 10.31 -1.49
CA ASN A 422 10.93 10.15 -2.73
C ASN A 422 10.64 11.47 -3.50
N GLY A 423 11.60 12.41 -3.52
CA GLY A 423 11.52 13.72 -4.16
C GLY A 423 10.79 14.76 -3.32
N VAL A 424 10.71 14.55 -2.01
CA VAL A 424 10.11 15.45 -1.03
C VAL A 424 11.21 16.28 -0.35
N LEU A 425 11.20 17.59 -0.54
CA LEU A 425 12.09 18.50 0.18
C LEU A 425 11.73 18.54 1.66
N VAL A 426 12.68 18.20 2.52
CA VAL A 426 12.48 18.07 3.98
C VAL A 426 13.62 18.70 4.75
N ASN A 427 13.41 18.85 6.05
CA ASN A 427 14.52 19.07 6.97
C ASN A 427 15.03 17.72 7.45
N TRP A 428 16.33 17.50 7.32
CA TRP A 428 17.00 16.30 7.77
C TRP A 428 17.56 16.49 9.16
N PHE A 429 17.49 15.46 9.99
CA PHE A 429 17.94 15.44 11.36
C PHE A 429 18.78 14.17 11.62
N SER A 430 19.51 14.19 12.72
CA SER A 430 20.32 13.06 13.20
C SER A 430 20.39 13.10 14.71
N LEU A 431 20.50 11.94 15.37
CA LEU A 431 20.66 11.89 16.83
C LEU A 431 21.94 12.58 17.31
N ALA A 432 22.93 12.73 16.42
CA ALA A 432 24.17 13.44 16.70
C ALA A 432 24.03 14.97 16.70
N SER A 433 22.90 15.52 16.26
CA SER A 433 22.69 16.97 16.11
C SER A 433 21.37 17.41 16.74
N THR A 434 21.38 18.54 17.45
CA THR A 434 20.17 19.17 18.01
C THR A 434 19.47 20.13 17.04
N THR A 435 20.05 20.34 15.87
CA THR A 435 19.48 21.15 14.77
C THR A 435 19.44 20.33 13.48
N PRO A 436 18.58 20.68 12.52
CA PRO A 436 18.58 20.02 11.22
C PRO A 436 19.97 20.03 10.58
N ILE A 437 20.41 18.88 10.07
CA ILE A 437 21.68 18.71 9.33
C ILE A 437 21.58 19.20 7.88
N ALA A 438 20.36 19.25 7.33
CA ALA A 438 20.06 19.87 6.05
C ALA A 438 18.63 20.42 6.05
N LEU A 439 18.37 21.46 5.25
CA LEU A 439 17.09 22.14 5.20
C LEU A 439 16.55 22.17 3.77
N ASN A 440 15.26 21.91 3.62
CA ASN A 440 14.54 22.05 2.36
C ASN A 440 15.22 21.35 1.18
N THR A 441 15.64 20.10 1.38
CA THR A 441 16.32 19.27 0.37
C THR A 441 15.77 17.84 0.40
N ASP A 442 15.66 17.21 -0.77
CA ASP A 442 15.29 15.80 -0.91
C ASP A 442 16.51 14.88 -0.74
N ILE A 443 17.71 15.43 -0.63
CA ILE A 443 18.97 14.68 -0.51
C ILE A 443 19.79 15.20 0.67
N VAL A 444 20.39 14.27 1.42
CA VAL A 444 21.50 14.54 2.33
C VAL A 444 22.62 13.53 2.10
N VAL A 445 23.87 13.96 2.31
CA VAL A 445 25.02 13.05 2.34
C VAL A 445 25.48 12.92 3.78
N VAL A 446 25.54 11.68 4.26
CA VAL A 446 25.93 11.34 5.63
C VAL A 446 27.17 10.43 5.63
N GLU A 447 28.01 10.56 6.64
CA GLU A 447 29.27 9.80 6.78
C GLU A 447 29.34 9.05 8.13
N GLU A 448 28.40 9.33 9.03
CA GLU A 448 28.39 8.81 10.40
C GLU A 448 27.31 7.73 10.55
N PRO A 449 27.50 6.76 11.45
CA PRO A 449 26.50 5.78 11.80
C PRO A 449 25.47 6.42 12.73
N GLY A 450 24.27 5.87 12.74
CA GLY A 450 23.23 6.31 13.65
C GLY A 450 21.89 6.46 12.95
N GLU A 451 20.97 7.07 13.68
CA GLU A 451 19.62 7.29 13.21
C GLU A 451 19.50 8.70 12.62
N TYR A 452 18.95 8.73 11.41
CA TYR A 452 18.63 9.93 10.66
C TYR A 452 17.13 9.95 10.43
N TRP A 453 16.52 11.11 10.51
CA TRP A 453 15.11 11.26 10.20
C TRP A 453 14.86 12.57 9.47
N VAL A 454 13.65 12.68 8.95
CA VAL A 454 13.19 13.85 8.23
C VAL A 454 11.95 14.40 8.90
N GLU A 455 11.74 15.71 8.83
CA GLU A 455 10.46 16.32 9.23
C GLU A 455 9.99 17.27 8.12
N SER A 456 8.74 17.10 7.70
CA SER A 456 8.04 18.06 6.82
C SER A 456 7.57 19.26 7.63
N LEU A 457 8.10 20.46 7.32
CA LEU A 457 7.68 21.71 7.99
C LEU A 457 6.67 22.56 7.20
N ASN A 458 6.38 22.24 5.93
CA ASN A 458 5.69 23.15 5.01
C ASN A 458 4.43 22.58 4.31
N SER A 459 3.71 21.69 4.97
CA SER A 459 2.29 21.50 4.69
C SER A 459 1.59 21.16 6.01
N ALA A 460 0.27 21.04 6.04
CA ALA A 460 -0.51 20.78 7.26
C ALA A 460 -0.28 19.36 7.86
N CYS A 461 0.95 18.85 7.78
CA CYS A 461 1.37 17.49 8.04
C CYS A 461 2.84 17.51 8.50
N GLU A 462 3.03 17.29 9.80
CA GLU A 462 4.29 16.85 10.38
C GLU A 462 4.38 15.34 10.13
N SER A 463 5.06 14.94 9.06
CA SER A 463 5.41 13.53 8.82
C SER A 463 6.90 13.37 9.08
N SER A 464 7.27 12.30 9.80
CA SER A 464 8.65 11.95 10.09
C SER A 464 8.92 10.51 9.67
N GLU A 465 9.96 10.33 8.87
CA GLU A 465 10.47 9.01 8.48
C GLU A 465 11.87 8.83 9.07
N HIS A 466 12.16 7.65 9.60
CA HIS A 466 13.43 7.32 10.25
C HIS A 466 14.20 6.27 9.46
N VAL A 467 15.51 6.46 9.30
CA VAL A 467 16.43 5.47 8.76
C VAL A 467 17.62 5.30 9.68
N LYS A 468 17.96 4.04 9.95
CA LYS A 468 19.17 3.69 10.70
C LYS A 468 20.28 3.28 9.75
N ILE A 469 21.47 3.86 9.95
CA ILE A 469 22.71 3.55 9.25
C ILE A 469 23.62 2.79 10.20
N ASP A 470 23.96 1.55 9.85
CA ASP A 470 24.86 0.70 10.61
C ASP A 470 26.26 0.61 9.96
N TYR A 471 27.32 0.60 10.75
CA TYR A 471 28.64 0.20 10.25
C TYR A 471 28.70 -1.32 10.11
N LYS A 472 28.94 -1.78 8.88
CA LYS A 472 29.32 -3.16 8.60
C LYS A 472 30.80 -3.15 8.25
N ILE A 473 31.66 -3.07 9.27
CA ILE A 473 33.11 -3.22 9.08
C ILE A 473 33.42 -4.72 9.10
N PRO A 474 33.68 -5.36 7.95
CA PRO A 474 34.16 -6.74 7.94
C PRO A 474 35.49 -6.84 8.68
N ARG A 475 35.55 -7.73 9.67
CA ARG A 475 36.82 -8.05 10.34
C ARG A 475 37.51 -9.13 9.50
N PHE A 476 38.61 -8.77 8.85
CA PHE A 476 39.45 -9.71 8.12
C PHE A 476 40.52 -10.24 9.07
N GLU A 477 40.50 -11.53 9.35
CA GLU A 477 41.56 -12.24 10.04
C GLU A 477 42.01 -13.38 9.12
N LEU A 478 43.23 -13.27 8.59
CA LEU A 478 43.78 -14.28 7.68
C LEU A 478 44.57 -15.37 8.43
N GLY A 479 44.59 -15.30 9.77
CA GLY A 479 45.38 -16.15 10.63
C GLY A 479 46.76 -15.56 10.94
N ASP A 480 47.48 -16.21 11.86
CA ASP A 480 48.81 -15.78 12.30
C ASP A 480 49.86 -15.90 11.19
N ASP A 481 50.87 -15.03 11.22
CA ASP A 481 52.07 -15.16 10.38
C ASP A 481 52.73 -16.53 10.61
N GLY A 482 52.94 -17.27 9.52
CA GLY A 482 53.42 -18.65 9.58
C GLY A 482 54.41 -19.01 8.46
N ALA A 483 55.05 -20.17 8.62
CA ALA A 483 55.86 -20.80 7.59
C ALA A 483 55.35 -22.23 7.35
N ALA A 484 55.24 -22.64 6.09
CA ALA A 484 54.83 -23.99 5.72
C ALA A 484 55.98 -24.79 5.11
N CYS A 485 55.91 -26.12 5.24
CA CYS A 485 56.86 -27.01 4.60
C CYS A 485 56.54 -27.17 3.11
N PRO A 486 57.53 -27.47 2.25
CA PRO A 486 57.28 -27.75 0.84
C PRO A 486 56.26 -28.88 0.65
N GLY A 487 55.16 -28.59 -0.07
CA GLY A 487 54.08 -29.54 -0.34
C GLY A 487 52.94 -29.55 0.70
N GLU A 488 52.98 -28.65 1.68
CA GLU A 488 51.90 -28.44 2.65
C GLU A 488 50.90 -27.42 2.10
N THR A 489 49.62 -27.76 2.10
CA THR A 489 48.56 -26.86 1.64
C THR A 489 48.18 -25.88 2.74
N ILE A 490 48.26 -24.58 2.47
CA ILE A 490 47.77 -23.51 3.34
C ILE A 490 46.44 -23.00 2.79
N VAL A 491 45.46 -22.81 3.68
CA VAL A 491 44.20 -22.14 3.38
C VAL A 491 44.21 -20.79 4.08
N LEU A 492 43.95 -19.71 3.32
CA LEU A 492 43.79 -18.36 3.85
C LEU A 492 42.44 -17.81 3.40
N GLY A 493 41.75 -17.09 4.28
CA GLY A 493 40.47 -16.46 3.97
C GLY A 493 39.53 -16.47 5.15
N LEU A 494 38.26 -16.18 4.87
CA LEU A 494 37.20 -16.23 5.87
C LEU A 494 36.63 -17.65 5.93
N ASP A 495 36.38 -18.18 7.13
CA ASP A 495 35.77 -19.51 7.30
C ASP A 495 34.38 -19.60 6.63
N GLU A 496 33.65 -18.49 6.61
CA GLU A 496 32.35 -18.34 5.96
C GLU A 496 32.30 -16.97 5.26
N PRO A 497 31.59 -16.84 4.11
CA PRO A 497 31.39 -15.54 3.46
C PRO A 497 30.53 -14.61 4.34
N PHE A 498 30.60 -13.30 4.09
CA PHE A 498 29.75 -12.32 4.77
C PHE A 498 28.24 -12.59 4.57
N ASP A 499 27.44 -12.17 5.54
CA ASP A 499 25.97 -12.22 5.52
C ASP A 499 25.32 -11.22 4.53
N PHE A 500 26.15 -10.50 3.77
CA PHE A 500 25.77 -9.58 2.71
C PHE A 500 26.60 -9.81 1.45
N ALA A 501 26.11 -9.38 0.30
CA ALA A 501 26.82 -9.51 -0.97
C ALA A 501 28.13 -8.69 -0.93
N ALA A 502 29.27 -9.37 -1.09
CA ALA A 502 30.60 -8.78 -1.04
C ALA A 502 31.47 -9.32 -2.18
N GLU A 503 32.38 -8.48 -2.67
CA GLU A 503 33.40 -8.85 -3.65
C GLU A 503 34.75 -9.04 -2.93
N TYR A 504 35.40 -10.18 -3.16
CA TYR A 504 36.68 -10.52 -2.55
C TYR A 504 37.80 -10.37 -3.59
N ILE A 505 38.81 -9.59 -3.27
CA ILE A 505 39.96 -9.35 -4.15
C ILE A 505 41.24 -9.77 -3.43
N TRP A 506 41.97 -10.71 -4.02
CA TRP A 506 43.23 -11.19 -3.48
C TRP A 506 44.42 -10.50 -4.14
N THR A 507 45.35 -10.02 -3.32
CA THR A 507 46.64 -9.47 -3.77
C THR A 507 47.76 -10.28 -3.15
N ILE A 508 48.66 -10.82 -3.98
CA ILE A 508 49.83 -11.58 -3.51
C ILE A 508 51.08 -10.87 -4.01
N ASN A 509 51.96 -10.47 -3.08
CA ASN A 509 53.16 -9.67 -3.39
C ASN A 509 52.85 -8.45 -4.27
N ASP A 510 51.85 -7.65 -3.84
CA ASP A 510 51.36 -6.46 -4.54
C ASP A 510 50.81 -6.71 -5.96
N SER A 511 50.62 -7.96 -6.36
CA SER A 511 50.02 -8.33 -7.64
C SER A 511 48.59 -8.86 -7.45
N PRO A 512 47.58 -8.18 -8.03
CA PRO A 512 46.20 -8.66 -8.01
C PRO A 512 46.08 -10.03 -8.67
N ARG A 513 45.26 -10.90 -8.08
CA ARG A 513 44.99 -12.26 -8.55
C ARG A 513 43.55 -12.35 -9.04
N THR A 514 43.33 -11.92 -10.28
CA THR A 514 42.00 -11.93 -10.91
C THR A 514 41.41 -13.33 -11.09
N ASP A 515 42.26 -14.35 -11.05
CA ASP A 515 41.84 -15.75 -11.06
C ASP A 515 41.19 -16.21 -9.74
N LEU A 516 41.25 -15.36 -8.71
CA LEU A 516 40.68 -15.58 -7.37
C LEU A 516 39.59 -14.56 -7.03
N ASP A 517 39.14 -13.75 -8.00
CA ASP A 517 38.12 -12.72 -7.76
C ASP A 517 36.79 -13.36 -7.34
N GLY A 518 36.22 -12.88 -6.24
CA GLY A 518 34.98 -13.40 -5.66
C GLY A 518 35.17 -14.60 -4.72
N GLU A 519 36.38 -15.16 -4.62
CA GLU A 519 36.68 -16.27 -3.70
C GLU A 519 36.94 -15.74 -2.28
N HIS A 520 36.17 -16.19 -1.29
CA HIS A 520 36.33 -15.79 0.11
C HIS A 520 37.42 -16.60 0.84
N GLN A 521 37.89 -17.70 0.23
CA GLN A 521 39.02 -18.52 0.65
C GLN A 521 39.93 -18.85 -0.53
N ILE A 522 41.23 -18.96 -0.26
CA ILE A 522 42.23 -19.42 -1.22
C ILE A 522 43.06 -20.55 -0.61
N SER A 523 43.45 -21.51 -1.46
CA SER A 523 44.35 -22.60 -1.08
C SER A 523 45.58 -22.59 -1.97
N PHE A 524 46.77 -22.75 -1.39
CA PHE A 524 48.03 -22.90 -2.13
C PHE A 524 48.90 -23.98 -1.49
N THR A 525 49.77 -24.63 -2.29
CA THR A 525 50.58 -25.80 -1.90
C THR A 525 52.04 -25.61 -2.27
#